data_AF-A0A7J7LCX2-F1
#
_entry.id   AF-A0A7J7LCX2-F1
#
_cell.length_a   1.000
_cell.length_b   1.000
_cell.length_c   1.000
_cell.angle_alpha   90.00
_cell.angle_beta   90.00
_cell.angle_gamma   90.00
#
_symmetry.space_group_name_H-M   'P 1'
#
loop_
_entity.id
_entity.type
_entity.pdbx_description
1 polymer ?
#
loop_
_entity_poly.entity_id
_entity_poly.type
_entity_poly.pdbx_seq_one_letter_code
_entity_poly.pdbx_strand_id
1 'polypeptide(L)'
;INQSQTLEELICSIYPRLQEFGTVTTSYLTERTILSARNDDVSSINTRALEIMPEKEIVNLAADILSKEDSDHRTITNRYLMLKVGCPVMLLRNIALKDGLCNGTRLMVVRCATL
;
A
#
# COMPACT_ATOMS: atom_id res chain seq x y z
N ILE A 1 -30.38 8.54 -2.13
CA ILE A 1 -29.58 9.38 -1.21
C ILE A 1 -28.27 8.64 -0.98
N ASN A 2 -27.18 9.14 -1.54
CA ASN A 2 -25.80 8.90 -1.08
C ASN A 2 -24.97 10.03 -1.70
N GLN A 3 -25.13 11.20 -1.10
CA GLN A 3 -24.30 12.37 -1.32
C GLN A 3 -23.11 12.25 -0.37
N SER A 4 -21.97 11.83 -0.92
CA SER A 4 -20.61 12.01 -0.40
C SER A 4 -19.68 11.33 -1.41
N GLN A 5 -19.25 12.06 -2.45
CA GLN A 5 -18.51 11.50 -3.59
C GLN A 5 -16.99 11.76 -3.51
N THR A 6 -16.45 12.09 -2.33
CA THR A 6 -14.99 12.20 -2.21
C THR A 6 -14.37 10.84 -1.91
N LEU A 7 -13.15 10.64 -2.41
CA LEU A 7 -12.37 9.43 -2.19
C LEU A 7 -12.12 9.18 -0.69
N GLU A 8 -11.96 10.25 0.07
CA GLU A 8 -11.78 10.21 1.52
C GLU A 8 -13.03 9.70 2.25
N GLU A 9 -14.22 10.20 1.90
CA GLU A 9 -15.47 9.69 2.50
C GLU A 9 -15.65 8.20 2.24
N LEU A 10 -15.33 7.73 1.03
CA LEU A 10 -15.34 6.30 0.71
C LEU A 10 -14.38 5.53 1.62
N ILE A 11 -13.12 5.98 1.73
CA ILE A 11 -12.11 5.31 2.55
C ILE A 11 -12.53 5.29 4.02
N CYS A 12 -12.95 6.44 4.56
CA CYS A 12 -13.39 6.57 5.95
C CYS A 12 -14.67 5.78 6.25
N SER A 13 -15.55 5.56 5.26
CA SER A 13 -16.74 4.73 5.44
C SER A 13 -16.39 3.25 5.67
N ILE A 14 -15.31 2.77 5.04
CA ILE A 14 -14.84 1.38 5.18
C ILE A 14 -13.86 1.26 6.36
N TYR A 15 -12.97 2.24 6.51
CA TYR A 15 -11.93 2.31 7.52
C TYR A 15 -12.09 3.56 8.42
N PRO A 16 -13.11 3.61 9.29
CA PRO A 16 -13.43 4.80 10.09
C PRO A 16 -12.32 5.24 11.07
N ARG A 17 -11.49 4.29 11.50
CA ARG A 17 -10.38 4.51 12.45
C ARG A 17 -9.02 4.61 11.76
N LEU A 18 -8.96 4.80 10.44
CA LEU A 18 -7.67 4.81 9.71
C LEU A 18 -6.75 5.97 10.15
N GLN A 19 -7.34 7.08 10.57
CA GLN A 19 -6.66 8.28 11.05
C GLN A 19 -6.20 8.19 12.52
N GLU A 20 -6.59 7.14 13.24
CA GLU A 20 -6.29 6.98 14.66
C GLU A 20 -4.92 6.33 14.85
N PHE A 21 -4.04 7.00 15.60
CA PHE A 21 -2.68 6.52 15.81
C PHE A 21 -2.65 5.23 16.64
N GLY A 22 -2.01 4.19 16.12
CA GLY A 22 -1.78 2.94 16.86
C GLY A 22 -3.02 2.06 17.11
N THR A 23 -4.19 2.39 16.55
CA THR A 23 -5.41 1.57 16.68
C THR A 23 -5.65 0.63 15.50
N VAL A 24 -4.90 0.83 14.41
CA VAL A 24 -4.94 0.02 13.19
C VAL A 24 -4.25 -1.33 13.45
N THR A 25 -5.04 -2.39 13.62
CA THR A 25 -4.54 -3.76 13.78
C THR A 25 -4.48 -4.51 12.46
N THR A 26 -3.77 -5.65 12.44
CA THR A 26 -3.77 -6.57 11.29
C THR A 26 -5.18 -7.00 10.92
N SER A 27 -5.98 -7.46 11.89
CA SER A 27 -7.38 -7.86 11.63
C SER A 27 -8.21 -6.72 11.06
N TYR A 28 -8.06 -5.50 11.60
CA TYR A 28 -8.80 -4.32 11.16
C TYR A 28 -8.58 -4.04 9.66
N LEU A 29 -7.34 -4.12 9.19
CA LEU A 29 -6.99 -3.90 7.78
C LEU A 29 -7.30 -5.09 6.88
N THR A 30 -7.23 -6.33 7.36
CA THR A 30 -7.43 -7.52 6.52
C THR A 30 -8.89 -7.92 6.33
N GLU A 31 -9.78 -7.56 7.26
CA GLU A 31 -11.22 -7.86 7.20
C GLU A 31 -11.99 -6.98 6.19
N ARG A 32 -11.33 -5.95 5.67
CA ARG A 32 -11.91 -4.94 4.80
C ARG A 32 -11.12 -4.88 3.50
N THR A 33 -11.78 -4.49 2.43
CA THR A 33 -11.15 -4.39 1.12
C THR A 33 -11.94 -3.41 0.26
N ILE A 34 -11.21 -2.58 -0.47
CA ILE A 34 -11.76 -1.74 -1.54
C ILE A 34 -11.23 -2.33 -2.84
N LEU A 35 -12.12 -2.65 -3.78
CA LEU A 35 -11.77 -3.17 -5.10
C LEU A 35 -12.10 -2.11 -6.14
N SER A 36 -11.20 -1.95 -7.12
CA SER A 36 -11.47 -1.20 -8.34
C SER A 36 -11.06 -2.01 -9.56
N ALA A 37 -11.72 -1.75 -10.69
CA ALA A 37 -11.44 -2.38 -11.97
C ALA A 37 -10.18 -1.83 -12.65
N ARG A 38 -9.72 -0.62 -12.29
CA ARG A 38 -8.58 0.04 -12.92
C ARG A 38 -7.46 0.26 -11.90
N ASN A 39 -6.23 0.01 -12.34
CA ASN A 39 -5.04 0.21 -11.51
C ASN A 39 -4.82 1.67 -11.12
N ASP A 40 -5.21 2.63 -11.97
CA ASP A 40 -5.10 4.06 -11.65
C ASP A 40 -5.99 4.43 -10.46
N ASP A 41 -7.23 3.91 -10.43
CA ASP A 41 -8.13 4.11 -9.30
C ASP A 41 -7.58 3.43 -8.03
N VAL A 42 -7.03 2.22 -8.14
CA VAL A 42 -6.35 1.53 -7.03
C VAL A 42 -5.19 2.38 -6.51
N SER A 43 -4.41 3.00 -7.40
CA SER A 43 -3.31 3.88 -7.03
C SER A 43 -3.79 5.11 -6.27
N SER A 44 -4.86 5.77 -6.75
CA SER A 44 -5.47 6.91 -6.06
C SER A 44 -6.01 6.52 -4.68
N ILE A 45 -6.72 5.40 -4.57
CA ILE A 45 -7.27 4.88 -3.30
C ILE A 45 -6.12 4.60 -2.31
N ASN A 46 -5.10 3.86 -2.74
CA ASN A 46 -3.98 3.48 -1.87
C ASN A 46 -3.19 4.70 -1.41
N THR A 47 -2.95 5.66 -2.32
CA THR A 47 -2.27 6.92 -1.99
C THR A 47 -3.06 7.71 -0.97
N ARG A 48 -4.36 7.90 -1.20
CA ARG A 48 -5.21 8.66 -0.26
C ARG A 48 -5.32 7.96 1.10
N ALA A 49 -5.43 6.63 1.11
CA ALA A 49 -5.46 5.86 2.35
C ALA A 49 -4.15 6.02 3.15
N LEU A 50 -3.00 5.98 2.47
CA LEU A 50 -1.70 6.25 3.10
C LEU A 50 -1.61 7.67 3.64
N GLU A 51 -2.11 8.69 2.93
CA GLU A 51 -2.15 10.07 3.41
C GLU A 51 -2.99 10.22 4.70
N ILE A 52 -4.11 9.51 4.80
CA ILE A 52 -5.00 9.52 5.98
C ILE A 52 -4.33 8.87 7.20
N MET A 53 -3.48 7.85 6.99
CA MET A 53 -2.77 7.20 8.09
C MET A 53 -1.88 8.20 8.84
N PRO A 54 -1.94 8.27 10.18
CA PRO A 54 -1.23 9.27 10.96
C PRO A 54 0.28 8.98 11.09
N GLU A 55 0.73 7.77 10.77
CA GLU A 55 2.13 7.39 10.88
C GLU A 55 3.01 8.13 9.87
N LYS A 56 4.30 8.22 10.20
CA LYS A 56 5.29 8.90 9.36
C LYS A 56 5.48 8.17 8.03
N GLU A 57 5.35 8.91 6.93
CA GLU A 57 5.63 8.43 5.58
C GLU A 57 7.13 8.19 5.38
N ILE A 58 7.45 7.08 4.73
CA ILE A 58 8.80 6.71 4.32
C ILE A 58 8.75 6.37 2.83
N VAL A 59 9.59 7.04 2.06
CA VAL A 59 9.69 6.87 0.62
C VAL A 59 10.95 6.07 0.31
N ASN A 60 10.79 4.88 -0.25
CA ASN A 60 11.90 4.04 -0.72
C ASN A 60 12.07 4.21 -2.23
N LEU A 61 13.28 4.49 -2.69
CA LEU A 61 13.62 4.60 -4.11
C LEU A 61 14.03 3.22 -4.67
N ALA A 62 13.60 2.91 -5.89
CA ALA A 62 14.04 1.69 -6.57
C ALA A 62 15.54 1.76 -6.88
N ALA A 63 16.29 0.70 -6.58
CA ALA A 63 17.73 0.63 -6.83
C ALA A 63 18.09 0.82 -8.32
N ASP A 64 17.26 0.31 -9.22
CA ASP A 64 17.46 0.40 -10.68
C ASP A 64 17.38 1.85 -11.22
N ILE A 65 16.94 2.82 -10.41
CA ILE A 65 17.05 4.25 -10.78
C ILE A 65 18.48 4.77 -10.61
N LEU A 66 19.27 4.16 -9.71
CA LEU A 66 20.67 4.52 -9.49
C LEU A 66 21.56 4.00 -10.63
N SER A 67 21.16 2.91 -11.29
CA SER A 67 21.85 2.32 -12.43
C SER A 67 21.02 2.49 -13.70
N LYS A 68 21.25 3.57 -14.45
CA LYS A 68 20.68 3.68 -15.80
C LYS A 68 21.18 2.56 -16.69
N GLU A 69 20.30 2.22 -17.64
CA GLU A 69 20.47 1.33 -18.80
C GLU A 69 20.20 -0.15 -18.51
N ASP A 70 18.92 -0.54 -18.54
CA ASP A 70 18.50 -1.57 -19.49
C ASP A 70 16.98 -1.59 -19.70
N SER A 71 16.63 -1.72 -20.98
CA SER A 71 15.26 -1.76 -21.48
C SER A 71 14.65 -3.15 -21.32
N ASP A 72 13.34 -3.16 -21.02
CA ASP A 72 12.38 -4.26 -21.24
C ASP A 72 11.91 -5.14 -20.06
N HIS A 73 11.93 -4.60 -18.84
CA HIS A 73 11.12 -5.15 -17.74
C HIS A 73 10.05 -4.15 -17.27
N ARG A 74 9.07 -3.91 -18.15
CA ARG A 74 7.85 -3.12 -17.84
C ARG A 74 6.91 -3.88 -16.90
N THR A 75 7.38 -4.28 -15.73
CA THR A 75 6.54 -4.87 -14.69
C THR A 75 6.90 -4.24 -13.36
N ILE A 76 6.20 -3.14 -13.05
CA ILE A 76 6.20 -2.38 -11.79
C ILE A 76 7.35 -1.37 -11.69
N THR A 77 7.42 -0.39 -12.60
CA THR A 77 8.26 0.80 -12.40
C THR A 77 7.53 1.82 -11.53
N ASN A 78 7.19 1.44 -10.29
CA ASN A 78 6.99 2.47 -9.27
C ASN A 78 8.39 2.95 -8.88
N ARG A 79 8.76 4.13 -9.37
CA ARG A 79 10.09 4.70 -9.16
C ARG A 79 10.41 4.90 -7.68
N TYR A 80 9.36 5.02 -6.88
CA TYR A 80 9.40 5.08 -5.44
C TYR A 80 8.22 4.30 -4.86
N LEU A 81 8.39 3.80 -3.65
CA LEU A 81 7.36 3.13 -2.87
C LEU A 81 7.16 3.89 -1.56
N MET A 82 5.98 4.46 -1.38
CA MET A 82 5.57 5.13 -0.14
C MET A 82 5.02 4.09 0.83
N LEU A 83 5.55 4.08 2.05
CA LEU A 83 5.18 3.15 3.11
C LEU A 83 4.97 3.90 4.42
N LYS A 84 4.10 3.35 5.26
CA LYS A 84 3.91 3.76 6.65
C LYS A 84 3.91 2.52 7.53
N VAL A 85 4.43 2.62 8.75
CA VAL A 85 4.30 1.53 9.72
C VAL A 85 2.81 1.25 9.95
N GLY A 86 2.43 -0.02 9.98
CA GLY A 86 1.05 -0.48 10.10
C GLY A 86 0.31 -0.63 8.76
N CYS A 87 0.84 -0.12 7.63
CA CYS A 87 0.12 -0.24 6.36
C CYS A 87 0.20 -1.66 5.78
N PRO A 88 -0.85 -2.13 5.08
CA PRO A 88 -0.82 -3.42 4.40
C PRO A 88 -0.03 -3.30 3.08
N VAL A 89 0.70 -4.35 2.73
CA VAL A 89 1.43 -4.48 1.46
C VAL A 89 1.18 -5.85 0.86
N MET A 90 1.34 -5.97 -0.46
CA MET A 90 1.18 -7.24 -1.18
C MET A 90 2.47 -7.56 -1.92
N LEU A 91 2.93 -8.80 -1.81
CA LEU A 91 4.06 -9.28 -2.60
C LEU A 91 3.65 -9.38 -4.06
N LEU A 92 4.49 -8.85 -4.95
CA LEU A 92 4.28 -8.92 -6.41
C LEU A 92 5.15 -9.99 -7.08
N ARG A 93 5.99 -10.67 -6.29
CA ARG A 93 6.92 -11.72 -6.75
C ARG A 93 7.04 -12.80 -5.69
N ASN A 94 7.40 -14.00 -6.12
CA ASN A 94 7.69 -15.11 -5.21
C ASN A 94 9.05 -14.89 -4.56
N ILE A 95 9.11 -14.87 -3.23
CA ILE A 95 10.36 -14.69 -2.48
C ILE A 95 10.73 -15.95 -1.69
N ALA A 96 9.73 -16.68 -1.17
CA ALA A 96 9.94 -17.94 -0.48
C ALA A 96 8.68 -18.82 -0.60
N LEU A 97 8.57 -19.56 -1.71
CA LEU A 97 7.41 -20.41 -2.01
C LEU A 97 7.14 -21.45 -0.92
N LYS A 98 8.21 -22.02 -0.34
CA LYS A 98 8.12 -23.03 0.71
C LYS A 98 7.47 -22.49 1.99
N ASP A 99 7.63 -21.19 2.25
CA ASP A 99 7.08 -20.51 3.42
C ASP A 99 5.74 -19.80 3.12
N GLY A 100 5.20 -19.98 1.91
CA GLY A 100 3.95 -19.32 1.49
C GLY A 100 4.10 -17.83 1.14
N LEU A 101 5.33 -17.35 0.98
CA LEU A 101 5.62 -15.97 0.57
C LEU A 101 5.70 -15.89 -0.95
N CYS A 102 4.53 -15.86 -1.59
CA CYS A 102 4.33 -15.84 -3.02
C CYS A 102 3.64 -14.55 -3.49
N ASN A 103 3.51 -14.40 -4.81
CA ASN A 103 2.74 -13.31 -5.40
C ASN A 103 1.29 -13.31 -4.85
N GLY A 104 0.83 -12.17 -4.36
CA GLY A 104 -0.48 -12.01 -3.72
C GLY A 104 -0.47 -12.14 -2.20
N THR A 105 0.62 -12.64 -1.59
CA THR A 105 0.72 -12.70 -0.12
C THR A 105 0.64 -11.29 0.47
N ARG A 106 -0.30 -11.09 1.39
CA ARG A 106 -0.52 -9.82 2.08
C ARG A 106 0.27 -9.79 3.39
N LEU A 107 1.03 -8.72 3.61
CA LEU A 107 1.86 -8.51 4.79
C LEU A 107 1.55 -7.14 5.40
N MET A 108 2.04 -6.92 6.62
CA MET A 108 1.94 -5.65 7.32
C MET A 108 3.34 -5.10 7.59
N VAL A 109 3.52 -3.80 7.33
CA VAL A 109 4.77 -3.11 7.64
C VAL A 109 4.89 -2.93 9.16
N VAL A 110 5.77 -3.69 9.81
CA VAL A 110 5.99 -3.54 11.26
C VAL A 110 7.05 -2.49 11.59
N ARG A 111 8.02 -2.31 10.69
CA ARG A 111 9.13 -1.37 10.81
C ARG A 111 9.64 -1.01 9.42
N CYS A 112 10.12 0.21 9.30
CA CYS A 112 10.87 0.68 8.13
C CYS A 112 12.22 1.20 8.61
N ALA A 113 13.29 0.81 7.93
CA ALA A 113 14.60 1.44 8.10
C ALA A 113 14.81 2.42 6.95
N THR A 114 15.33 3.60 7.27
CA THR A 114 15.96 4.47 6.27
C THR A 114 17.44 4.10 6.24
N LEU A 115 17.97 3.84 5.04
CA LEU A 115 19.42 3.65 4.82
C LEU A 115 20.19 4.94 5.16
#